data_AF-A0A955HAX1-F1
#
_entry.id   AF-A0A955HAX1-F1
#
_cell.length_a   1.000
_cell.length_b   1.000
_cell.length_c   1.000
_cell.angle_alpha   90.00
_cell.angle_beta   90.00
_cell.angle_gamma   90.00
#
_symmetry.space_group_name_H-M   'P 1'
#
loop_
_entity.id
_entity.type
_entity.pdbx_description
1 polymer ?
#
loop_
_entity_poly.entity_id
_entity_poly.type
_entity_poly.pdbx_seq_one_letter_code
_entity_poly.pdbx_strand_id
1 'polypeptide(L)'
;SAYVRFEVAMEMRERSQLAKEQAVKLEEQKESLEKQVEYLSSERGVEAEMRRQFDVALPGEKVVVIVEEDDDESEILPLSSSTKEQQNKKWYQFWR
;
A
#
# COMPACT_ATOMS: atom_id res chain seq x y z
N SER A 1 -43.78 -7.19 -32.87
CA SER A 1 -44.95 -6.67 -32.13
C SER A 1 -44.56 -5.43 -31.35
N ALA A 2 -45.49 -4.54 -31.00
CA ALA A 2 -45.23 -3.36 -30.15
C ALA A 2 -44.65 -3.76 -28.78
N TYR A 3 -45.06 -4.91 -28.26
CA TYR A 3 -44.57 -5.49 -27.01
C TYR A 3 -43.05 -5.72 -27.00
N VAL A 4 -42.51 -6.35 -28.05
CA VAL A 4 -41.07 -6.60 -28.19
C VAL A 4 -40.27 -5.30 -28.23
N ARG A 5 -40.81 -4.25 -28.88
CA ARG A 5 -40.14 -2.93 -28.91
C ARG A 5 -40.10 -2.28 -27.54
N PHE A 6 -41.16 -2.45 -26.75
CA PHE A 6 -41.22 -1.94 -25.38
C PHE A 6 -40.21 -2.66 -24.47
N GLU A 7 -40.13 -3.99 -24.57
CA GLU A 7 -39.19 -4.80 -23.80
C GLU A 7 -37.73 -4.42 -24.10
N VAL A 8 -37.37 -4.33 -25.39
CA VAL A 8 -36.03 -3.88 -25.81
C VAL A 8 -35.74 -2.45 -25.34
N ALA A 9 -36.72 -1.55 -25.38
CA ALA A 9 -36.52 -0.17 -24.92
C ALA A 9 -36.27 -0.10 -23.39
N MET A 10 -36.92 -0.96 -22.61
CA MET A 10 -36.70 -1.06 -21.17
C MET A 10 -35.32 -1.63 -20.85
N GLU A 11 -34.92 -2.72 -21.50
CA GLU A 11 -33.60 -3.32 -21.31
C GLU A 11 -32.47 -2.34 -21.69
N MET A 12 -32.62 -1.63 -22.81
CA MET A 12 -31.66 -0.62 -23.24
C MET A 12 -31.56 0.55 -22.27
N ARG A 13 -32.69 0.94 -21.66
CA ARG A 13 -32.72 1.99 -20.63
C ARG A 13 -31.98 1.56 -19.39
N GLU A 14 -32.23 0.36 -18.89
CA GLU A 14 -31.56 -0.20 -17.71
C GLU A 14 -30.05 -0.33 -17.95
N ARG A 15 -29.65 -0.89 -19.10
CA ARG A 15 -28.24 -1.00 -19.48
C ARG A 15 -27.56 0.36 -19.61
N SER A 16 -28.23 1.34 -20.21
CA SER A 16 -27.73 2.72 -20.32
C SER A 16 -27.54 3.36 -18.95
N GLN A 17 -28.47 3.13 -18.02
CA GLN A 17 -28.37 3.64 -16.67
C GLN A 17 -27.17 3.03 -15.92
N LEU A 18 -27.01 1.71 -15.97
CA LEU A 18 -25.86 1.03 -15.36
C LEU A 18 -24.52 1.50 -15.95
N ALA A 19 -24.46 1.66 -17.28
CA ALA A 19 -23.26 2.16 -17.96
C ALA A 19 -22.90 3.58 -17.51
N LYS A 20 -23.90 4.46 -17.33
CA LYS A 20 -23.68 5.82 -16.82
C LYS A 20 -23.17 5.83 -15.39
N GLU A 21 -23.75 5.01 -14.52
CA GLU A 21 -23.30 4.90 -13.13
C GLU A 21 -21.85 4.39 -13.02
N GLN A 22 -21.49 3.41 -13.86
CA GLN A 22 -20.11 2.93 -13.95
C GLN A 22 -19.17 4.01 -14.49
N ALA A 23 -19.58 4.75 -15.53
CA ALA A 23 -18.77 5.82 -16.09
C ALA A 23 -18.49 6.93 -15.06
N VAL A 24 -19.50 7.33 -14.27
CA VAL A 24 -19.32 8.32 -13.19
C VAL A 24 -18.30 7.83 -12.16
N LYS A 25 -18.45 6.58 -11.68
CA LYS A 25 -17.49 5.99 -10.72
C LYS A 25 -16.06 5.93 -11.26
N LEU A 26 -15.91 5.59 -12.54
CA LEU A 26 -14.60 5.53 -13.19
C LEU A 26 -13.98 6.91 -13.35
N GLU A 27 -14.77 7.93 -13.67
CA GLU A 27 -14.26 9.31 -13.77
C GLU A 27 -13.81 9.82 -12.39
N GLU A 28 -14.60 9.59 -11.33
CA GLU A 28 -14.21 9.95 -9.96
C GLU A 28 -12.91 9.27 -9.52
N GLN A 29 -12.74 7.98 -9.85
CA GLN A 29 -11.50 7.25 -9.58
C GLN A 29 -10.32 7.82 -10.36
N LYS A 30 -10.52 8.12 -11.65
CA LYS A 30 -9.51 8.71 -12.51
C LYS A 30 -9.06 10.07 -11.96
N GLU A 31 -9.99 10.97 -11.61
CA GLU A 31 -9.66 12.27 -11.04
C GLU A 31 -8.91 12.15 -9.71
N SER A 32 -9.29 11.19 -8.85
CA SER A 32 -8.58 10.91 -7.60
C SER A 32 -7.15 10.46 -7.86
N LEU A 33 -6.95 9.54 -8.81
CA LEU A 33 -5.63 9.03 -9.17
C LEU A 33 -4.78 10.11 -9.83
N GLU A 34 -5.35 10.94 -10.70
CA GLU A 34 -4.64 12.06 -11.34
C GLU A 34 -4.11 13.04 -10.30
N LYS A 35 -4.91 13.39 -9.28
CA LYS A 35 -4.45 14.23 -8.17
C LYS A 35 -3.32 13.60 -7.36
N GLN A 36 -3.38 12.29 -7.13
CA GLN A 36 -2.31 11.57 -6.43
C GLN A 36 -1.03 11.54 -7.25
N VAL A 37 -1.12 11.31 -8.57
CA VAL A 37 0.02 11.34 -9.48
C VAL A 37 0.62 12.74 -9.54
N GLU A 38 -0.19 13.79 -9.64
CA GLU A 38 0.29 15.17 -9.63
C GLU A 38 1.04 15.47 -8.32
N TYR A 39 0.46 15.09 -7.18
CA TYR A 39 1.11 15.23 -5.88
C TYR A 39 2.48 14.53 -5.85
N LEU A 40 2.53 13.26 -6.24
CA LEU A 40 3.75 12.45 -6.27
C LEU A 40 4.74 12.85 -7.37
N SER A 41 4.31 13.62 -8.37
CA SER A 41 5.22 14.16 -9.39
C SER A 41 6.04 15.35 -8.89
N SER A 42 5.58 16.00 -7.83
CA SER A 42 6.30 17.12 -7.21
C SER A 42 7.42 16.60 -6.30
N GLU A 43 8.59 17.24 -6.32
CA GLU A 43 9.73 16.87 -5.45
C GLU A 43 9.32 16.85 -3.97
N ARG A 44 8.53 17.84 -3.54
CA ARG A 44 8.01 17.93 -2.17
C ARG A 44 7.07 16.78 -1.82
N GLY A 45 6.23 16.33 -2.76
CA GLY A 45 5.31 15.21 -2.56
C GLY A 45 6.06 13.89 -2.41
N VAL A 46 7.07 13.65 -3.27
CA VAL A 46 7.97 12.51 -3.14
C VAL A 46 8.69 12.52 -1.80
N GLU A 47 9.27 13.65 -1.42
CA GLU A 47 10.01 13.78 -0.16
C GLU A 47 9.12 13.53 1.07
N ALA A 48 7.90 14.05 1.07
CA ALA A 48 6.94 13.85 2.16
C ALA A 48 6.55 12.37 2.33
N GLU A 49 6.28 11.66 1.23
CA GLU A 49 5.98 10.22 1.29
C GLU A 49 7.21 9.40 1.68
N MET A 50 8.40 9.78 1.21
CA MET A 50 9.64 9.14 1.64
C MET A 50 9.85 9.27 3.15
N ARG A 51 9.66 10.46 3.72
CA ARG A 51 9.76 10.68 5.18
C ARG A 51 8.75 9.84 5.96
N ARG A 52 7.51 9.74 5.45
CA ARG A 52 6.41 9.03 6.11
C ARG A 52 6.57 7.51 6.06
N GLN A 53 6.98 6.96 4.93
CA GLN A 53 6.98 5.52 4.69
C GLN A 53 8.31 4.85 5.05
N PHE A 54 9.41 5.60 5.00
CA PHE A 54 10.77 5.07 5.16
C PHE A 54 11.55 5.73 6.30
N ASP A 55 10.92 6.61 7.09
CA ASP A 55 11.54 7.33 8.21
C ASP A 55 12.86 8.03 7.84
N VAL A 56 12.95 8.53 6.59
CA VAL A 56 14.16 9.22 6.12
C VAL A 56 14.21 10.65 6.66
N ALA A 57 15.42 11.11 6.99
CA ALA A 57 15.66 12.47 7.47
C ALA A 57 16.88 13.07 6.77
N LEU A 58 16.97 14.39 6.75
CA LEU A 58 18.13 15.08 6.17
C LEU A 58 19.35 14.98 7.09
N PRO A 59 20.58 15.05 6.54
CA PRO A 59 21.78 15.07 7.36
C PRO A 59 21.77 16.22 8.37
N GLY A 60 21.89 15.90 9.66
CA GLY A 60 21.84 16.88 10.76
C GLY A 60 20.47 17.09 11.39
N GLU A 61 19.42 16.47 10.85
CA GLU A 61 18.09 16.42 11.45
C GLU A 61 18.05 15.38 12.60
N LYS A 62 17.32 15.68 13.68
CA LYS A 62 17.15 14.77 14.83
C LYS A 62 15.77 14.13 14.78
N VAL A 63 15.73 12.81 14.68
CA VAL A 63 14.48 12.02 14.72
C VAL A 63 14.29 11.44 16.12
N VAL A 64 13.09 11.59 16.69
CA VAL A 64 12.69 11.00 17.98
C VAL A 64 11.59 10.00 17.70
N VAL A 65 11.87 8.72 17.92
CA VAL A 65 10.87 7.65 17.83
C VAL A 65 10.41 7.35 19.25
N ILE A 66 9.10 7.53 19.50
CA ILE A 66 8.47 7.16 20.76
C ILE A 66 7.87 5.77 20.57
N VAL A 67 8.38 4.81 21.32
CA VAL A 67 7.85 3.44 21.35
C VAL A 67 7.15 3.29 22.69
N GLU A 68 5.96 2.69 22.70
CA GLU A 68 5.33 2.26 23.94
C GLU A 68 6.13 1.08 24.49
N GLU A 69 6.49 1.11 25.77
CA GLU A 69 7.20 0.00 26.41
C GLU A 69 6.27 -1.22 26.42
N ASP A 70 6.48 -2.15 25.49
CA ASP A 70 6.05 -3.53 25.69
C ASP A 70 6.87 -4.09 26.87
N ASP A 71 6.19 -4.66 27.87
CA ASP A 71 6.74 -5.27 29.11
C ASP A 71 7.68 -6.49 28.87
N ASP A 72 8.29 -6.60 27.70
CA ASP A 72 9.30 -7.60 27.36
C ASP A 72 10.67 -6.92 27.27
N GLU A 73 11.30 -6.72 28.44
CA GLU A 73 12.76 -6.59 28.57
C GLU A 73 13.44 -7.84 28.00
N SER A 74 13.49 -7.93 26.67
CA SER A 74 14.38 -8.85 25.99
C SER A 74 15.78 -8.27 26.13
N GLU A 75 16.54 -8.82 27.08
CA GLU A 75 17.96 -8.56 27.28
C GLU A 75 18.67 -8.55 25.92
N ILE A 76 18.98 -7.34 25.43
CA ILE A 76 19.79 -7.13 24.23
C ILE A 76 21.23 -7.58 24.53
N LEU A 77 21.45 -8.89 24.43
CA LEU A 77 22.77 -9.48 24.48
C LEU A 77 23.55 -9.05 23.21
N PRO A 78 24.82 -8.61 23.35
CA PRO A 78 25.63 -8.23 22.20
C PRO A 78 25.77 -9.41 21.24
N LEU A 79 25.62 -9.18 19.93
CA LEU A 79 25.76 -10.19 18.86
C LEU A 79 27.08 -11.00 18.91
N SER A 80 28.07 -10.57 19.70
CA SER A 80 29.35 -11.24 19.89
C SER A 80 29.27 -12.54 20.69
N SER A 81 28.21 -12.77 21.48
CA SER A 81 28.02 -14.01 22.27
C SER A 81 27.31 -15.14 21.51
N SER A 82 26.66 -14.87 20.37
CA SER A 82 25.97 -15.90 19.57
C SER A 82 26.90 -16.79 18.73
N THR A 83 28.16 -16.41 18.56
CA THR A 83 29.10 -17.09 17.63
C THR A 83 29.59 -18.47 18.10
N LYS A 84 29.32 -18.92 19.34
CA LYS A 84 29.96 -20.14 19.88
C LYS A 84 29.15 -21.43 19.76
N GLU A 85 27.87 -21.41 19.36
CA GLU A 85 27.05 -22.65 19.38
C GLU A 85 26.37 -23.06 18.05
N GLN A 86 26.48 -22.29 16.96
CA GLN A 86 26.12 -22.79 15.62
C GLN A 86 27.25 -23.62 14.98
N GLN A 87 27.81 -24.59 15.70
CA GLN A 87 28.60 -25.62 15.03
C GLN A 87 27.68 -26.67 14.43
N ASN A 88 27.60 -26.64 13.09
CA ASN A 88 27.35 -27.79 12.21
C ASN A 88 25.88 -28.17 11.93
N LYS A 89 25.00 -27.20 11.65
CA LYS A 89 23.80 -27.49 10.84
C LYS A 89 24.08 -27.17 9.37
N LYS A 90 24.35 -28.22 8.59
CA LYS A 90 24.58 -28.11 7.15
C LYS A 90 23.24 -27.90 6.44
N TRP A 91 23.13 -26.77 5.74
CA TRP A 91 21.91 -26.27 5.08
C TRP A 91 21.19 -27.28 4.17
N TYR A 92 21.93 -28.24 3.59
CA TYR A 92 21.36 -29.26 2.70
C TYR A 92 20.58 -30.37 3.41
N GLN A 93 20.60 -30.43 4.75
CA GLN A 93 19.84 -31.44 5.51
C GLN A 93 18.34 -31.13 5.60
N PHE A 94 17.92 -29.92 5.22
CA PHE A 94 16.54 -29.46 5.34
C PHE A 94 15.59 -29.95 4.23
N TRP A 95 16.14 -30.46 3.13
CA TRP A 95 15.39 -30.85 1.92
C TRP A 95 15.40 -32.36 1.69
N ARG A 96 15.41 -33.15 2.78
CA ARG A 96 15.14 -34.59 2.73
C ARG A 96 13.74 -34.90 3.21
#